data_AF-A0A9E5BM94-F1
#
_entry.id   AF-A0A9E5BM94-F1
#
_cell.length_a   1.000
_cell.length_b   1.000
_cell.length_c   1.000
_cell.angle_alpha   90.00
_cell.angle_beta   90.00
_cell.angle_gamma   90.00
#
_symmetry.space_group_name_H-M   'P 1'
#
loop_
_entity.id
_entity.type
_entity.pdbx_description
1 polymer ?
#
loop_
_entity_poly.entity_id
_entity_poly.type
_entity_poly.pdbx_seq_one_letter_code
_entity_poly.pdbx_strand_id
1 'polypeptide(L)'
;FNLGNNRYSQALQLGYQRPITKSVDGAFAFDTVWYGANSQCAAACSSATNLQFTQKPLYSSQIGPIYRINQTYTVAATYVYVTGGETAFNGIERNNTVVTQRYFVSGVAYTKIGRFMLQYGNDIATMNGFMESRRLALRYTKSF
;
A
#
# COMPACT_ATOMS: atom_id res chain seq x y z
N PHE A 1 7.33 8.05 -16.28
CA PHE A 1 6.49 7.73 -15.11
C PHE A 1 5.51 8.88 -14.93
N ASN A 2 4.21 8.60 -14.77
CA ASN A 2 3.20 9.64 -14.56
C ASN A 2 2.71 9.57 -13.11
N LEU A 3 2.53 10.72 -12.46
CA LEU A 3 1.97 10.79 -11.09
C LEU A 3 0.46 10.48 -11.09
N GLY A 4 -0.24 10.83 -12.17
CA GLY A 4 -1.64 10.51 -12.39
C GLY A 4 -1.85 9.34 -13.35
N ASN A 5 -2.92 8.58 -13.13
CA ASN A 5 -3.25 7.38 -13.92
C ASN A 5 -4.37 7.61 -14.96
N ASN A 6 -4.92 8.83 -15.07
CA ASN A 6 -6.04 9.19 -15.97
C ASN A 6 -7.24 8.24 -15.88
N ARG A 7 -7.64 7.89 -14.66
CA ARG A 7 -8.80 7.04 -14.37
C ARG A 7 -9.26 7.25 -12.94
N TYR A 8 -10.52 6.90 -12.69
CA TYR A 8 -11.03 6.78 -11.34
C TYR A 8 -10.57 5.48 -10.69
N SER A 9 -10.36 5.52 -9.38
CA SER A 9 -10.12 4.34 -8.56
C SER A 9 -11.03 4.42 -7.33
N GLN A 10 -11.60 3.29 -6.93
CA GLN A 10 -12.37 3.17 -5.70
C GLN A 10 -11.63 2.21 -4.78
N ALA A 11 -11.42 2.61 -3.53
CA ALA A 11 -10.79 1.77 -2.52
C ALA A 11 -11.77 1.51 -1.37
N LEU A 12 -11.85 0.26 -0.95
CA LEU A 12 -12.49 -0.15 0.31
C LEU A 12 -11.41 -0.69 1.24
N GLN A 13 -11.34 -0.11 2.44
CA GLN A 13 -10.37 -0.48 3.47
C GLN A 13 -11.12 -0.90 4.74
N LEU A 14 -10.66 -1.99 5.34
CA LEU A 14 -11.10 -2.50 6.64
C LEU A 14 -9.88 -2.61 7.56
N GLY A 15 -10.02 -2.17 8.81
CA GLY A 15 -8.96 -2.22 9.81
C GLY A 15 -9.47 -2.72 11.15
N TYR A 16 -8.69 -3.57 11.81
CA TYR A 16 -8.98 -4.08 13.13
C TYR A 16 -7.71 -4.08 13.99
N GLN A 17 -7.81 -3.50 15.19
CA GLN A 17 -6.73 -3.49 16.17
C GLN A 17 -7.29 -3.88 17.54
N ARG A 18 -6.58 -4.75 18.25
CA ARG A 18 -6.93 -5.10 19.63
C ARG A 18 -5.70 -5.36 20.49
N PRO A 19 -5.77 -5.14 21.81
CA PRO A 19 -4.75 -5.61 22.74
C PRO A 19 -4.63 -7.15 22.68
N ILE A 20 -3.40 -7.65 22.61
CA ILE A 20 -3.05 -9.08 22.82
C ILE A 20 -2.51 -9.25 24.24
N THR A 21 -1.71 -8.29 24.71
CA THR A 21 -1.19 -8.23 26.08
C THR A 21 -1.36 -6.83 26.65
N LYS A 22 -0.86 -6.57 27.87
CA LYS A 22 -0.89 -5.23 28.48
C LYS A 22 -0.12 -4.18 27.67
N SER A 23 0.88 -4.59 26.88
CA SER A 23 1.77 -3.68 26.16
C SER A 23 1.88 -3.98 24.66
N VAL A 24 1.20 -5.00 24.14
CA VAL A 24 1.22 -5.37 22.72
C VAL A 24 -0.21 -5.39 22.19
N ASP A 25 -0.42 -4.67 21.10
CA ASP A 25 -1.64 -4.73 20.31
C ASP A 25 -1.36 -5.51 19.01
N GLY A 26 -2.33 -6.29 18.56
CA GLY A 26 -2.33 -6.88 17.21
C GLY A 26 -3.14 -6.00 16.28
N ALA A 27 -2.60 -5.70 15.11
CA ALA A 27 -3.28 -4.95 14.07
C ALA A 27 -3.36 -5.77 12.79
N PHE A 28 -4.51 -5.66 12.13
CA PHE A 28 -4.77 -6.23 10.82
C PHE A 28 -5.52 -5.20 9.97
N ALA A 29 -5.19 -5.12 8.69
CA ALA A 29 -5.94 -4.35 7.70
C ALA A 29 -6.06 -5.12 6.40
N PHE A 30 -7.15 -4.89 5.68
CA PHE A 30 -7.40 -5.41 4.35
C PHE A 30 -7.94 -4.31 3.46
N ASP A 31 -7.45 -4.26 2.23
CA ASP A 31 -7.82 -3.30 1.22
C ASP A 31 -8.14 -3.99 -0.09
N THR A 32 -9.12 -3.45 -0.81
CA THR A 32 -9.38 -3.77 -2.20
C THR A 32 -9.54 -2.48 -3.00
N VAL A 33 -8.89 -2.40 -4.14
CA VAL A 33 -8.93 -1.25 -5.05
C VAL A 33 -9.45 -1.69 -6.41
N TRP A 34 -10.54 -1.08 -6.85
CA TRP A 34 -11.09 -1.22 -8.19
C TRP A 34 -10.70 -0.04 -9.05
N TYR A 35 -10.47 -0.30 -10.33
CA TYR A 35 -10.00 0.69 -11.29
C TYR A 35 -11.00 0.85 -12.43
N GLY A 36 -11.31 2.10 -12.77
CA GLY A 36 -11.97 2.43 -14.04
C GLY A 36 -11.03 2.23 -15.23
N ALA A 37 -11.60 2.16 -16.43
CA ALA A 37 -10.82 2.10 -17.65
C ALA A 37 -10.16 3.46 -17.96
N ASN A 38 -9.01 3.43 -18.64
CA ASN A 38 -8.40 4.60 -19.28
C ASN A 38 -8.36 4.35 -20.79
N SER A 39 -9.11 5.12 -21.57
CA SER A 39 -9.17 4.99 -23.04
C SER A 39 -8.06 5.74 -23.78
N GLN A 40 -7.18 6.45 -23.07
CA GLN A 40 -6.09 7.27 -23.63
C GLN A 40 -4.72 6.71 -23.21
N CYS A 41 -4.46 5.45 -23.54
CA CYS A 41 -3.26 4.74 -23.10
C CYS A 41 -2.11 4.73 -24.12
N ALA A 42 -2.19 5.38 -25.29
CA ALA A 42 -1.21 5.23 -26.38
C ALA A 42 0.26 5.15 -25.91
N ALA A 43 0.72 6.14 -25.14
CA ALA A 43 2.10 6.18 -24.61
C ALA A 43 2.41 5.09 -23.57
N ALA A 44 1.48 4.80 -22.65
CA ALA A 44 1.69 3.80 -21.57
C ALA A 44 1.51 2.35 -22.06
N CYS A 45 0.75 2.17 -23.13
CA CYS A 45 0.49 0.90 -23.79
C CYS A 45 1.44 0.63 -24.97
N SER A 46 2.42 1.51 -25.22
CA SER A 46 3.36 1.44 -26.35
C SER A 46 2.67 1.25 -27.71
N SER A 47 1.61 2.03 -27.95
CA SER A 47 0.77 1.97 -29.15
C SER A 47 0.77 3.30 -29.90
N ALA A 48 0.72 3.25 -31.23
CA ALA A 48 0.57 4.43 -32.09
C ALA A 48 -0.83 5.07 -32.01
N THR A 49 -1.82 4.29 -31.54
CA THR A 49 -3.21 4.73 -31.34
C THR A 49 -3.63 4.52 -29.89
N ASN A 50 -4.68 5.24 -29.48
CA ASN A 50 -5.26 5.07 -28.16
C ASN A 50 -5.90 3.68 -28.01
N LEU A 51 -5.51 2.99 -26.94
CA LEU A 51 -6.07 1.70 -26.54
C LEU A 51 -6.79 1.85 -25.19
N GLN A 52 -7.80 1.01 -24.98
CA GLN A 52 -8.43 0.87 -23.68
C GLN A 52 -7.52 0.10 -22.72
N PHE A 53 -7.16 0.73 -21.61
CA PHE A 53 -6.44 0.12 -20.50
C PHE A 53 -7.42 -0.24 -19.38
N THR A 54 -7.43 -1.49 -18.97
CA THR A 54 -8.18 -1.97 -17.81
C THR A 54 -7.26 -2.67 -16.83
N GLN A 55 -7.68 -2.76 -15.57
CA GLN A 55 -6.93 -3.45 -14.54
C GLN A 55 -7.88 -4.18 -13.60
N LYS A 56 -7.62 -5.46 -13.33
CA LYS A 56 -8.34 -6.24 -12.34
C LYS A 56 -8.15 -5.64 -10.94
N PRO A 57 -9.02 -5.94 -9.97
CA PRO A 57 -8.89 -5.40 -8.63
C PRO A 57 -7.54 -5.75 -7.99
N LEU A 58 -7.00 -4.83 -7.19
CA LEU A 58 -5.79 -5.03 -6.41
C LEU A 58 -6.16 -5.21 -4.94
N TYR A 59 -5.62 -6.24 -4.31
CA TYR A 59 -5.87 -6.58 -2.91
C TYR A 59 -4.60 -6.36 -2.10
N SER A 60 -4.73 -5.79 -0.90
CA SER A 60 -3.62 -5.77 0.07
C SER A 60 -4.05 -6.15 1.46
N SER A 61 -3.22 -6.94 2.13
CA SER A 61 -3.39 -7.32 3.52
C SER A 61 -2.19 -6.83 4.32
N GLN A 62 -2.43 -6.26 5.49
CA GLN A 62 -1.39 -5.80 6.41
C GLN A 62 -1.63 -6.43 7.77
N ILE A 63 -0.58 -6.91 8.42
CA ILE A 63 -0.65 -7.50 9.74
C ILE A 63 0.61 -7.22 10.53
N GLY A 64 0.48 -6.99 11.83
CA GLY A 64 1.64 -6.79 12.66
C GLY A 64 1.34 -6.44 14.12
N PRO A 65 2.32 -6.66 15.01
CA PRO A 65 2.24 -6.18 16.38
C PRO A 65 2.58 -4.68 16.47
N ILE A 66 1.96 -4.03 17.45
CA ILE A 66 2.32 -2.69 17.91
C ILE A 66 2.69 -2.80 19.40
N TYR A 67 3.93 -2.49 19.73
CA TYR A 67 4.42 -2.47 21.10
C TYR A 67 4.37 -1.06 21.69
N ARG A 68 3.73 -0.94 22.86
CA ARG A 68 3.66 0.29 23.65
C ARG A 68 4.82 0.31 24.63
N ILE A 69 5.85 1.10 24.31
CA ILE A 69 7.02 1.30 25.18
C ILE A 69 6.60 2.06 26.43
N ASN A 70 5.85 3.15 26.24
CA ASN A 70 5.23 3.95 27.29
C ASN A 70 4.07 4.77 26.70
N GLN A 71 3.53 5.73 27.46
CA GLN A 71 2.43 6.60 26.99
C GLN A 71 2.82 7.53 25.83
N THR A 72 4.12 7.75 25.60
CA THR A 72 4.66 8.67 24.58
C THR A 72 5.14 7.94 23.33
N TYR A 73 5.60 6.70 23.43
CA TYR A 73 6.25 6.00 22.32
C TYR A 73 5.65 4.63 22.04
N THR A 74 5.40 4.36 20.76
CA THR A 74 5.08 3.04 20.26
C THR A 74 6.00 2.67 19.11
N VAL A 75 6.23 1.37 18.95
CA VAL A 75 6.92 0.80 17.79
C VAL A 75 6.09 -0.33 17.19
N ALA A 76 6.13 -0.49 15.89
CA ALA A 76 5.40 -1.54 15.19
C ALA A 76 6.28 -2.21 14.16
N ALA A 77 6.02 -3.50 13.91
CA ALA A 77 6.53 -4.23 12.78
C ALA A 77 5.32 -4.70 11.97
N THR A 78 5.34 -4.50 10.66
CA THR A 78 4.19 -4.81 9.80
C THR A 78 4.65 -5.57 8.58
N TYR A 79 3.98 -6.69 8.32
CA TYR A 79 4.06 -7.42 7.07
C TYR A 79 2.90 -7.03 6.17
N VAL A 80 3.18 -6.86 4.88
CA VAL A 80 2.22 -6.49 3.85
C VAL A 80 2.31 -7.47 2.69
N TYR A 81 1.16 -7.96 2.26
CA TYR A 81 1.01 -8.77 1.06
C TYR A 81 0.09 -8.06 0.08
N VAL A 82 0.53 -7.89 -1.16
CA VAL A 82 -0.25 -7.28 -2.24
C VAL A 82 -0.39 -8.28 -3.38
N THR A 83 -1.61 -8.46 -3.88
CA THR A 83 -1.88 -9.36 -5.02
C THR A 83 -2.97 -8.84 -5.96
N GLY A 84 -3.00 -9.34 -7.20
CA GLY A 84 -4.01 -9.00 -8.20
C GLY A 84 -3.52 -7.90 -9.13
N GLY A 85 -4.40 -6.98 -9.53
CA GLY A 85 -4.00 -5.82 -10.32
C GLY A 85 -3.47 -6.13 -11.72
N GLU A 86 -3.76 -7.29 -12.28
CA GLU A 86 -3.37 -7.62 -13.66
C GLU A 86 -3.99 -6.63 -14.63
N THR A 87 -3.19 -6.18 -15.60
CA THR A 87 -3.63 -5.22 -16.61
C THR A 87 -4.01 -5.88 -17.93
N ALA A 88 -4.91 -5.26 -18.68
CA ALA A 88 -5.22 -5.63 -20.04
C ALA A 88 -5.25 -4.41 -20.98
N PHE A 89 -4.79 -4.61 -22.21
CA PHE A 89 -4.84 -3.62 -23.29
C PHE A 89 -5.84 -4.10 -24.33
N ASN A 90 -6.92 -3.35 -24.52
CA ASN A 90 -8.02 -3.68 -25.42
C ASN A 90 -8.55 -5.12 -25.22
N GLY A 91 -8.68 -5.54 -23.96
CA GLY A 91 -9.11 -6.89 -23.57
C GLY A 91 -8.02 -7.96 -23.57
N ILE A 92 -6.81 -7.67 -24.05
CA ILE A 92 -5.68 -8.62 -24.06
C ILE A 92 -4.91 -8.52 -22.74
N GLU A 93 -4.97 -9.58 -21.94
CA GLU A 93 -4.29 -9.69 -20.65
C GLU A 93 -2.76 -9.68 -20.81
N ARG A 94 -2.07 -9.08 -19.84
CA ARG A 94 -0.61 -8.91 -19.87
C ARG A 94 0.15 -9.93 -19.01
N ASN A 95 -0.55 -10.85 -18.34
CA ASN A 95 0.03 -11.85 -17.44
C ASN A 95 1.01 -11.21 -16.43
N ASN A 96 0.64 -10.04 -15.91
CA ASN A 96 1.49 -9.21 -15.06
C ASN A 96 0.84 -8.97 -13.70
N THR A 97 0.14 -9.98 -13.18
CA THR A 97 -0.42 -9.98 -11.83
C THR A 97 0.64 -9.56 -10.82
N VAL A 98 0.33 -8.52 -10.07
CA VAL A 98 1.18 -8.04 -8.99
C VAL A 98 1.16 -9.08 -7.89
N VAL A 99 2.33 -9.45 -7.39
CA VAL A 99 2.51 -10.23 -6.16
C VAL A 99 3.71 -9.63 -5.46
N THR A 100 3.47 -8.97 -4.34
CA THR A 100 4.52 -8.28 -3.56
C THR A 100 4.40 -8.63 -2.09
N GLN A 101 5.52 -8.99 -1.49
CA GLN A 101 5.69 -9.15 -0.05
C GLN A 101 6.58 -8.03 0.46
N ARG A 102 6.15 -7.34 1.50
CA ARG A 102 6.85 -6.18 2.07
C ARG A 102 6.84 -6.26 3.58
N TYR A 103 7.87 -5.71 4.20
CA TYR A 103 7.81 -5.36 5.61
C TYR A 103 8.19 -3.90 5.82
N PHE A 104 7.73 -3.35 6.93
CA PHE A 104 8.27 -2.12 7.48
C PHE A 104 8.19 -2.13 9.00
N VAL A 105 9.10 -1.39 9.60
CA VAL A 105 9.05 -1.01 11.01
C VAL A 105 8.70 0.46 11.13
N SER A 106 7.97 0.81 12.18
CA SER A 106 7.65 2.21 12.46
C SER A 106 7.79 2.54 13.93
N GLY A 107 8.12 3.79 14.21
CA GLY A 107 8.07 4.38 15.54
C GLY A 107 7.14 5.59 15.53
N VAL A 108 6.32 5.73 16.56
CA VAL A 108 5.42 6.88 16.74
C VAL A 108 5.68 7.53 18.08
N ALA A 109 5.84 8.86 18.05
CA ALA A 109 5.92 9.71 19.23
C ALA A 109 4.65 10.55 19.37
N TYR A 110 3.98 10.41 20.51
CA TYR A 110 2.76 11.14 20.88
C TYR A 110 3.14 12.34 21.74
N THR A 111 3.03 13.55 21.19
CA THR A 111 3.44 14.77 21.87
C THR A 111 2.25 15.74 22.00
N LYS A 112 2.40 16.78 22.83
CA LYS A 112 1.39 17.83 22.98
C LYS A 112 1.11 18.61 21.68
N ILE A 113 2.07 18.65 20.76
CA ILE A 113 1.95 19.37 19.49
C ILE A 113 1.49 18.47 18.34
N GLY A 114 1.30 17.17 18.57
CA GLY A 114 0.89 16.21 17.56
C GLY A 114 1.65 14.89 17.61
N ARG A 115 1.45 14.08 16.58
CA ARG A 115 2.08 12.76 16.44
C ARG A 115 3.15 12.81 15.35
N PHE A 116 4.35 12.34 15.68
CA PHE A 116 5.44 12.13 14.73
C PHE A 116 5.58 10.65 14.46
N MET A 117 5.67 10.25 13.21
CA MET A 117 5.88 8.87 12.78
C MET A 117 7.07 8.80 11.83
N LEU A 118 7.95 7.85 12.09
CA LEU A 118 9.03 7.43 11.21
C LEU A 118 8.78 5.97 10.82
N GLN A 119 8.88 5.67 9.53
CA GLN A 119 8.73 4.31 9.01
C GLN A 119 9.88 3.98 8.05
N TYR A 120 10.43 2.78 8.19
CA TYR A 120 11.47 2.24 7.32
C TYR A 120 11.14 0.80 6.90
N GLY A 121 11.37 0.43 5.66
CA GLY A 121 11.15 -0.93 5.17
C GLY A 121 11.55 -1.15 3.73
N ASN A 122 11.27 -2.34 3.21
CA ASN A 122 11.52 -2.71 1.82
C ASN A 122 10.63 -3.88 1.38
N ASP A 123 10.59 -4.09 0.06
CA ASP A 123 10.03 -5.30 -0.53
C ASP A 123 10.96 -6.48 -0.27
N ILE A 124 10.39 -7.57 0.21
CA ILE A 124 11.06 -8.86 0.41
C ILE A 124 11.13 -9.60 -0.92
N ALA A 125 10.00 -9.62 -1.65
CA ALA A 125 9.86 -10.26 -2.94
C ALA A 125 8.79 -9.56 -3.78
N THR A 126 9.02 -9.45 -5.08
CA THR A 126 8.07 -8.94 -6.07
C THR A 126 8.15 -9.79 -7.32
N MET A 127 7.03 -10.34 -7.79
CA MET A 127 7.01 -11.14 -9.03
C MET A 127 6.95 -10.26 -10.29
N ASN A 128 6.07 -9.25 -10.29
CA ASN A 128 5.86 -8.37 -11.43
C ASN A 128 5.89 -6.90 -10.97
N GLY A 129 6.63 -6.06 -11.70
CA GLY A 129 6.76 -4.64 -11.42
C GLY A 129 8.05 -4.27 -10.69
N PHE A 130 8.09 -3.05 -10.16
CA PHE A 130 9.26 -2.53 -9.45
C PHE A 130 9.35 -3.12 -8.04
N MET A 131 10.55 -3.57 -7.67
CA MET A 131 10.89 -3.95 -6.30
C MET A 131 11.47 -2.74 -5.57
N GLU A 132 10.81 -2.32 -4.49
CA GLU A 132 11.26 -1.21 -3.66
C GLU A 132 12.35 -1.69 -2.69
N SER A 133 13.61 -1.43 -3.01
CA SER A 133 14.75 -1.90 -2.19
C SER A 133 14.81 -1.22 -0.82
N ARG A 134 14.32 0.02 -0.71
CA ARG A 134 14.28 0.81 0.53
C ARG A 134 13.17 1.86 0.46
N ARG A 135 12.47 2.04 1.57
CA ARG A 135 11.47 3.09 1.77
C ARG A 135 11.69 3.77 3.10
N LEU A 136 11.72 5.10 3.07
CA LEU A 136 11.70 5.93 4.27
C LEU A 136 10.48 6.85 4.19
N ALA A 137 9.67 6.87 5.25
CA ALA A 137 8.54 7.78 5.34
C ALA A 137 8.54 8.52 6.68
N LEU A 138 8.32 9.83 6.59
CA LEU A 138 8.12 10.72 7.73
C LEU A 138 6.70 11.28 7.67
N ARG A 139 6.00 11.28 8.79
CA ARG A 139 4.65 11.81 8.89
C ARG A 139 4.49 12.60 10.18
N TYR A 140 3.90 13.79 10.05
CA TYR A 140 3.40 14.58 11.16
C TYR A 140 1.87 14.63 11.09
N THR A 141 1.20 14.51 12.23
CA THR A 141 -0.28 14.58 12.31
C THR A 141 -0.71 15.44 13.48
N LYS A 142 -1.50 16.47 13.19
CA LYS A 142 -2.07 17.40 14.16
C LYS A 142 -3.59 17.22 14.25
N SER A 143 -4.13 17.18 15.47
CA SER A 143 -5.56 17.30 15.74
C SER A 143 -5.85 18.77 16.06
N PHE A 144 -6.93 19.32 15.51
CA PHE A 144 -7.37 20.70 15.73
C PHE A 144 -8.62 20.73 16.60
#